data_AF-A0A382AWG8-F1
#
_entry.id   AF-A0A382AWG8-F1
#
_cell.length_a   1.000
_cell.length_b   1.000
_cell.length_c   1.000
_cell.angle_alpha   90.00
_cell.angle_beta   90.00
_cell.angle_gamma   90.00
#
_symmetry.space_group_name_H-M   'P 1'
#
loop_
_entity.id
_entity.type
_entity.pdbx_description
1 polymer ?
#
loop_
_entity_poly.entity_id
_entity_poly.type
_entity_poly.pdbx_seq_one_letter_code
_entity_poly.pdbx_strand_id
1 'polypeptide(L)'
;MKIHHIINSYSDKLGGAEILVRSIHKHLIQDDFKSSIFGLLKCSDDINDAQTANLETPYSFRAFSAIKNYCINNVSDQDIIHAHLFPANFFCSIIKILGFTNAKLITTEHSTYNRRRGKFWGKIIDKIIYK
;
A
#
# COMPACT_ATOMS: atom_id res chain seq x y z
N MET A 1 -8.77 14.80 -5.93
CA MET A 1 -8.73 13.46 -5.30
C MET A 1 -7.95 12.54 -6.22
N LYS A 2 -6.91 11.91 -5.70
CA LYS A 2 -6.09 10.89 -6.34
C LYS A 2 -6.12 9.62 -5.48
N ILE A 3 -6.07 8.45 -6.13
CA ILE A 3 -6.00 7.16 -5.45
C ILE A 3 -4.56 6.66 -5.47
N HIS A 4 -3.98 6.45 -4.29
CA HIS A 4 -2.61 6.02 -4.11
C HIS A 4 -2.60 4.55 -3.67
N HIS A 5 -2.26 3.65 -4.59
CA HIS A 5 -2.11 2.24 -4.29
C HIS A 5 -0.76 1.99 -3.63
N ILE A 6 -0.74 1.50 -2.39
CA ILE A 6 0.50 1.17 -1.67
C ILE A 6 0.58 -0.34 -1.48
N ILE A 7 1.59 -0.97 -2.08
CA ILE A 7 1.72 -2.43 -2.11
C ILE A 7 3.18 -2.86 -1.90
N ASN A 8 3.39 -4.11 -1.47
CA ASN A 8 4.74 -4.66 -1.32
C ASN A 8 5.52 -4.67 -2.65
N SER A 9 4.91 -5.17 -3.71
CA SER A 9 5.44 -5.22 -5.08
C SER A 9 4.28 -4.97 -6.04
N TYR A 10 4.57 -4.49 -7.24
CA TYR A 10 3.60 -4.41 -8.34
C TYR A 10 4.14 -5.07 -9.62
N SER A 11 5.17 -5.92 -9.48
CA SER A 11 5.72 -6.66 -10.62
C SER A 11 4.72 -7.67 -11.17
N ASP A 12 4.71 -7.86 -12.49
CA ASP A 12 3.81 -8.78 -13.21
C ASP A 12 4.15 -10.27 -13.02
N LYS A 13 5.22 -10.60 -12.30
CA LYS A 13 5.74 -11.97 -12.14
C LYS A 13 4.93 -12.85 -11.16
N LEU A 14 3.60 -12.89 -11.30
CA LEU A 14 2.69 -13.95 -10.80
C LEU A 14 2.16 -13.83 -9.36
N GLY A 15 1.83 -12.62 -8.89
CA GLY A 15 1.06 -12.48 -7.65
C GLY A 15 -0.34 -11.90 -7.90
N GLY A 16 -1.36 -12.53 -7.29
CA GLY A 16 -2.77 -12.13 -7.51
C GLY A 16 -3.09 -10.73 -7.01
N ALA A 17 -2.34 -10.25 -6.01
CA ALA A 17 -2.47 -8.89 -5.50
C ALA A 17 -1.90 -7.86 -6.47
N GLU A 18 -0.74 -8.14 -7.06
CA GLU A 18 -0.08 -7.29 -8.04
C GLU A 18 -0.93 -7.13 -9.29
N ILE A 19 -1.48 -8.24 -9.82
CA ILE A 19 -2.39 -8.21 -10.96
C ILE A 19 -3.63 -7.36 -10.64
N LEU A 20 -4.21 -7.51 -9.45
CA LEU A 20 -5.38 -6.73 -9.05
C LEU A 20 -5.05 -5.24 -8.97
N VAL A 21 -3.95 -4.84 -8.31
CA VAL A 21 -3.56 -3.44 -8.18
C VAL A 21 -3.32 -2.81 -9.55
N ARG A 22 -2.59 -3.50 -10.44
CA ARG A 22 -2.36 -3.02 -11.80
C ARG A 22 -3.66 -2.88 -12.58
N SER A 23 -4.56 -3.85 -12.45
CA SER A 23 -5.87 -3.82 -13.08
C SER A 23 -6.70 -2.63 -12.58
N ILE A 24 -6.83 -2.44 -11.27
CA ILE A 24 -7.58 -1.32 -10.68
C ILE A 24 -6.98 0.01 -11.15
N HIS A 25 -5.67 0.19 -11.03
CA HIS A 25 -4.97 1.40 -11.45
C HIS A 25 -5.22 1.71 -12.93
N LYS A 26 -5.10 0.72 -13.81
CA LYS A 26 -5.35 0.87 -15.24
C LYS A 26 -6.79 1.31 -15.53
N HIS A 27 -7.78 0.65 -14.93
CA HIS A 27 -9.19 1.00 -15.15
C HIS A 27 -9.52 2.39 -14.59
N LEU A 28 -8.97 2.77 -13.43
CA LEU A 28 -9.15 4.12 -12.89
C LEU A 28 -8.65 5.19 -13.85
N ILE A 29 -7.46 5.02 -14.44
CA ILE A 29 -6.93 5.98 -15.43
C ILE A 29 -7.81 6.00 -16.69
N GLN A 30 -8.28 4.85 -17.16
CA GLN A 30 -9.16 4.76 -18.32
C GLN A 30 -10.49 5.49 -18.10
N ASP A 31 -11.00 5.48 -16.88
CA ASP A 31 -12.22 6.16 -16.46
C ASP A 31 -11.96 7.63 -16.03
N ASP A 32 -10.82 8.22 -16.40
CA ASP A 32 -10.41 9.61 -16.12
C ASP A 32 -10.22 9.95 -14.62
N PHE A 33 -9.94 8.94 -13.80
CA PHE A 33 -9.53 9.14 -12.40
C PHE A 33 -8.00 9.22 -12.26
N LYS A 34 -7.53 10.05 -11.33
CA LYS A 34 -6.11 10.10 -10.95
C LYS A 34 -5.76 8.90 -10.08
N SER A 35 -4.78 8.11 -10.52
CA SER A 35 -4.28 6.96 -9.76
C SER A 35 -2.77 6.86 -9.84
N SER A 36 -2.13 6.43 -8.75
CA SER A 36 -0.68 6.13 -8.72
C SER A 36 -0.40 4.87 -7.93
N ILE A 37 0.73 4.23 -8.21
CA ILE A 37 1.21 3.04 -7.49
C ILE A 37 2.52 3.36 -6.77
N PHE A 38 2.61 3.00 -5.50
CA PHE A 38 3.85 3.00 -4.73
C PHE A 38 4.18 1.58 -4.22
N GLY A 39 5.25 1.02 -4.76
CA GLY A 39 5.79 -0.29 -4.38
C GLY A 39 6.90 -0.17 -3.34
N LEU A 40 6.98 -1.13 -2.41
CA LEU A 40 8.09 -1.19 -1.46
C LEU A 40 9.34 -1.85 -2.06
N LEU A 41 9.14 -2.92 -2.81
CA LEU A 41 10.20 -3.73 -3.38
C LEU A 41 10.66 -3.21 -4.74
N LYS A 42 11.91 -3.51 -5.08
CA LYS A 42 12.47 -3.24 -6.40
C LYS A 42 11.56 -3.82 -7.49
N CYS A 43 11.14 -2.95 -8.40
CA CYS A 43 10.33 -3.30 -9.56
C CYS A 43 10.92 -2.56 -10.78
N SER A 44 11.00 -3.24 -11.92
CA SER A 44 11.51 -2.70 -13.19
C SER A 44 10.41 -2.42 -14.20
N ASP A 45 9.15 -2.72 -13.85
CA ASP A 45 8.04 -2.64 -14.80
C ASP A 45 7.67 -1.18 -15.02
N ASP A 46 7.59 -0.78 -16.29
CA ASP A 46 7.20 0.56 -16.69
C ASP A 46 5.68 0.69 -16.65
N ILE A 47 5.18 1.33 -15.59
CA ILE A 47 3.77 1.58 -15.36
C ILE A 47 3.60 3.09 -15.16
N ASN A 48 2.57 3.66 -15.79
CA ASN A 48 2.24 5.06 -15.64
C ASN A 48 2.03 5.44 -14.16
N ASP A 49 2.60 6.56 -13.72
CA ASP A 49 2.44 7.08 -12.35
C ASP A 49 2.75 6.03 -11.25
N ALA A 50 3.77 5.20 -11.50
CA ALA A 50 4.25 4.19 -10.56
C ALA A 50 5.68 4.49 -10.10
N GLN A 51 5.93 4.28 -8.80
CA GLN A 51 7.23 4.46 -8.18
C GLN A 51 7.52 3.37 -7.14
N THR A 52 8.79 3.12 -6.88
CA THR A 52 9.23 2.12 -5.89
C THR A 52 10.21 2.70 -4.87
N ALA A 53 10.12 2.23 -3.63
CA ALA A 53 11.11 2.47 -2.58
C ALA A 53 12.42 1.68 -2.78
N ASN A 54 12.46 0.75 -3.75
CA ASN A 54 13.63 -0.05 -4.11
C ASN A 54 14.25 -0.81 -2.92
N LEU A 55 13.40 -1.40 -2.07
CA LEU A 55 13.84 -2.21 -0.94
C LEU A 55 14.00 -3.68 -1.34
N GLU A 56 14.84 -4.42 -0.59
CA GLU A 56 14.98 -5.87 -0.71
C GLU A 56 13.87 -6.63 0.03
N THR A 57 13.29 -6.01 1.07
CA THR A 57 12.25 -6.62 1.91
C THR A 57 11.21 -5.58 2.31
N PRO A 58 9.90 -5.93 2.26
CA PRO A 58 8.85 -4.99 2.65
C PRO A 58 8.72 -4.91 4.19
N TYR A 59 9.34 -5.82 4.94
CA TYR A 59 9.21 -5.91 6.40
C TYR A 59 10.18 -5.00 7.19
N SER A 60 11.11 -4.34 6.49
CA SER A 60 12.09 -3.48 7.15
C SER A 60 11.47 -2.17 7.66
N PHE A 61 12.07 -1.56 8.68
CA PHE A 61 11.66 -0.22 9.13
C PHE A 61 11.85 0.85 8.04
N ARG A 62 12.74 0.61 7.06
CA ARG A 62 12.89 1.47 5.88
C ARG A 62 11.61 1.55 5.06
N ALA A 63 10.78 0.50 5.04
CA ALA A 63 9.47 0.53 4.40
C ALA A 63 8.53 1.54 5.07
N PHE A 64 8.52 1.61 6.40
CA PHE A 64 7.77 2.63 7.13
C PHE A 64 8.24 4.04 6.75
N SER A 65 9.55 4.30 6.78
CA SER A 65 10.11 5.61 6.39
C SER A 65 9.79 5.96 4.93
N ALA A 66 9.84 5.00 4.02
CA ALA A 66 9.54 5.20 2.61
C ALA A 66 8.06 5.56 2.40
N ILE A 67 7.12 4.82 3.01
CA ILE A 67 5.68 5.13 2.92
C ILE A 67 5.40 6.49 3.57
N LYS A 68 6.01 6.78 4.73
CA LYS A 68 5.84 8.09 5.39
C LYS A 68 6.26 9.23 4.47
N ASN A 69 7.46 9.15 3.89
CA ASN A 69 7.97 10.19 3.00
C ASN A 69 7.11 10.30 1.73
N TYR A 70 6.65 9.17 1.20
CA TYR A 70 5.72 9.18 0.07
C TYR A 70 4.42 9.93 0.41
N CYS A 71 3.78 9.59 1.54
CA CYS A 71 2.55 10.23 1.97
C CYS A 71 2.71 11.74 2.18
N ILE A 72 3.77 12.16 2.88
CA ILE A 72 4.03 13.59 3.14
C ILE A 72 4.21 14.39 1.85
N ASN A 73 4.88 13.81 0.84
CA ASN A 73 5.24 14.54 -0.37
C ASN A 73 4.19 14.46 -1.48
N ASN A 74 3.31 13.45 -1.48
CA ASN A 74 2.45 13.14 -2.63
C ASN A 74 0.96 13.03 -2.30
N VAL A 75 0.58 12.90 -1.03
CA VAL A 75 -0.81 12.59 -0.64
C VAL A 75 -1.43 13.80 0.03
N SER A 76 -2.53 14.29 -0.53
CA SER A 76 -3.34 15.36 0.04
C SER A 76 -4.42 14.81 0.97
N ASP A 77 -4.98 15.66 1.84
CA ASP A 77 -6.04 15.25 2.78
C ASP A 77 -7.33 14.77 2.10
N GLN A 78 -7.58 15.20 0.86
CA GLN A 78 -8.73 14.80 0.04
C GLN A 78 -8.49 13.52 -0.78
N ASP A 79 -7.29 12.93 -0.69
CA ASP A 79 -6.90 11.75 -1.45
C ASP A 79 -7.26 10.45 -0.71
N ILE A 80 -7.10 9.33 -1.41
CA ILE A 80 -7.35 7.99 -0.88
C ILE A 80 -6.06 7.20 -0.95
N ILE A 81 -5.64 6.65 0.18
CA ILE A 81 -4.60 5.62 0.24
C ILE A 81 -5.29 4.27 0.22
N HIS A 82 -5.01 3.46 -0.79
CA HIS A 82 -5.47 2.07 -0.87
C HIS A 82 -4.27 1.16 -0.65
N ALA A 83 -4.13 0.63 0.56
CA ALA A 83 -3.04 -0.27 0.92
C ALA A 83 -3.41 -1.73 0.61
N HIS A 84 -2.42 -2.50 0.15
CA HIS A 84 -2.58 -3.88 -0.29
C HIS A 84 -1.53 -4.77 0.37
N LEU A 85 -1.99 -5.88 0.94
CA LEU A 85 -1.18 -6.89 1.64
C LEU A 85 -0.48 -6.38 2.92
N PHE A 86 -0.10 -7.35 3.75
CA PHE A 86 0.85 -7.11 4.83
C PHE A 86 2.29 -7.17 4.28
N PRO A 87 3.24 -6.31 4.69
CA PRO A 87 3.15 -5.29 5.75
C PRO A 87 2.71 -3.88 5.31
N ALA A 88 2.48 -3.60 4.02
CA ALA A 88 2.03 -2.28 3.57
C ALA A 88 0.77 -1.79 4.30
N ASN A 89 -0.24 -2.66 4.47
CA ASN A 89 -1.44 -2.39 5.28
C ASN A 89 -1.09 -1.92 6.71
N PHE A 90 -0.11 -2.55 7.34
CA PHE A 90 0.33 -2.21 8.69
C PHE A 90 0.95 -0.83 8.76
N PHE A 91 1.94 -0.56 7.91
CA PHE A 91 2.63 0.72 7.95
C PHE A 91 1.72 1.90 7.56
N CYS A 92 0.83 1.74 6.57
CA CYS A 92 -0.13 2.78 6.23
C CYS A 92 -1.07 3.11 7.40
N SER A 93 -1.51 2.09 8.13
CA SER A 93 -2.37 2.27 9.31
C SER A 93 -1.64 3.00 10.43
N ILE A 94 -0.37 2.67 10.68
CA ILE A 94 0.46 3.40 11.65
C ILE A 94 0.67 4.86 11.21
N ILE A 95 0.94 5.11 9.92
CA ILE A 95 1.13 6.47 9.38
C ILE A 95 -0.13 7.33 9.60
N LYS A 96 -1.31 6.75 9.37
CA LYS A 96 -2.61 7.38 9.63
C LYS A 96 -2.79 7.69 11.12
N ILE A 97 -2.54 6.71 12.00
CA ILE A 97 -2.67 6.87 13.47
C ILE A 97 -1.72 7.93 14.02
N LEU A 98 -0.50 8.03 13.49
CA LEU A 98 0.49 9.02 13.88
C LEU A 98 0.23 10.42 13.28
N GLY A 99 -0.83 10.59 12.48
CA GLY A 99 -1.21 11.89 11.93
C GLY A 99 -0.33 12.40 10.80
N PHE A 100 0.46 11.53 10.15
CA PHE A 100 1.27 11.93 8.99
C PHE A 100 0.45 12.12 7.71
N THR A 101 -0.84 11.77 7.73
CA THR A 101 -1.79 12.04 6.64
C THR A 101 -3.23 12.02 7.16
N ASN A 102 -4.09 12.91 6.66
CA ASN A 102 -5.54 12.84 6.92
C ASN A 102 -6.32 12.12 5.80
N ALA A 103 -5.65 11.69 4.73
CA ALA A 103 -6.25 10.96 3.60
C ALA A 103 -7.03 9.72 4.05
N LYS A 104 -8.10 9.37 3.34
CA LYS A 104 -8.88 8.16 3.65
C LYS A 104 -8.02 6.92 3.40
N LEU A 105 -7.96 6.01 4.37
CA LEU A 105 -7.20 4.75 4.24
C LEU A 105 -8.18 3.59 3.99
N ILE A 106 -7.98 2.88 2.89
CA ILE A 106 -8.67 1.64 2.54
C ILE A 106 -7.62 0.54 2.51
N THR A 107 -7.94 -0.62 3.06
CA THR A 107 -7.04 -1.78 3.06
C THR A 107 -7.68 -2.95 2.32
N THR A 108 -6.85 -3.78 1.69
CA THR A 108 -7.29 -5.06 1.11
C THR A 108 -6.30 -6.15 1.50
N GLU A 109 -6.81 -7.25 2.05
CA GLU A 109 -6.07 -8.49 2.25
C GLU A 109 -6.46 -9.50 1.17
N HIS A 110 -5.46 -10.08 0.51
CA HIS A 110 -5.65 -11.06 -0.55
C HIS A 110 -5.58 -12.52 -0.05
N SER A 111 -5.44 -12.71 1.26
CA SER A 111 -5.50 -14.03 1.89
C SER A 111 -6.48 -14.00 3.05
N THR A 112 -7.36 -14.99 3.10
CA THR A 112 -8.27 -15.22 4.23
C THR A 112 -7.53 -15.73 5.47
N TYR A 113 -6.29 -16.24 5.29
CA TYR A 113 -5.45 -16.76 6.36
C TYR A 113 -4.07 -16.08 6.36
N ASN A 114 -3.71 -15.52 7.52
CA ASN A 114 -2.38 -14.97 7.76
C ASN A 114 -1.78 -15.69 8.98
N ARG A 115 -0.55 -16.19 8.87
CA ARG A 115 0.16 -16.86 9.98
C ARG A 115 0.20 -16.00 11.25
N ARG A 116 0.14 -14.67 11.10
CA ARG A 116 0.02 -13.71 12.20
C ARG A 116 -1.26 -13.89 13.02
N ARG A 117 -2.40 -14.22 12.42
CA ARG A 117 -3.72 -14.34 13.10
C ARG A 117 -3.75 -15.45 14.15
N GLY A 118 -2.88 -16.46 14.04
CA GLY A 118 -2.72 -17.53 15.04
C GLY A 118 -1.96 -17.10 16.30
N LYS A 119 -1.40 -15.89 16.35
CA LYS A 119 -0.58 -15.40 17.46
C LYS A 119 -1.31 -14.30 18.23
N PHE A 120 -1.16 -14.26 19.56
CA PHE A 120 -1.83 -13.26 20.41
C PHE A 120 -1.50 -11.82 20.00
N TRP A 121 -0.23 -11.53 19.72
CA TRP A 121 0.22 -10.23 19.21
C TRP A 121 -0.35 -9.90 17.83
N GLY A 122 -0.75 -10.89 17.05
CA GLY A 122 -1.41 -10.70 15.76
C GLY A 122 -2.75 -10.00 15.90
N LYS A 123 -3.54 -10.33 16.94
CA LYS A 123 -4.84 -9.68 17.21
C LYS A 123 -4.69 -8.19 17.52
N ILE A 124 -3.62 -7.81 18.22
CA ILE A 124 -3.31 -6.40 18.52
C ILE A 124 -2.99 -5.65 17.23
N ILE A 125 -2.17 -6.24 16.35
CA ILE A 125 -1.85 -5.67 15.05
C ILE A 125 -3.09 -5.54 14.16
N ASP A 126 -4.00 -6.53 14.15
CA ASP A 126 -5.25 -6.44 13.38
C ASP A 126 -6.13 -5.27 13.84
N LYS A 127 -6.23 -5.03 15.14
CA LYS A 127 -6.96 -3.88 15.69
C LYS A 127 -6.37 -2.54 15.25
N ILE A 128 -5.07 -2.49 14.98
CA ILE A 128 -4.40 -1.29 14.47
C ILE A 128 -4.69 -1.11 12.97
N ILE A 129 -4.68 -2.20 12.20
CA ILE A 129 -4.85 -2.16 10.73
C ILE A 129 -6.29 -1.86 10.31
N TYR A 130 -7.28 -2.41 11.02
CA TYR A 130 -8.69 -2.38 10.62
C TYR A 130 -9.56 -1.42 11.44
N LYS A 131 -8.94 -0.43 12.08
CA LYS A 131 -9.65 0.63 12.81
C LYS A 131 -9.77 1.88 11.95
#